data_AF-A0A7X0P8G6-F1
#
_entry.id   AF-A0A7X0P8G6-F1
#
_cell.length_a   1.000
_cell.length_b   1.000
_cell.length_c   1.000
_cell.angle_alpha   90.00
_cell.angle_beta   90.00
_cell.angle_gamma   90.00
#
_symmetry.space_group_name_H-M   'P 1'
#
loop_
_entity.id
_entity.type
_entity.pdbx_description
1 polymer ?
#
loop_
_entity_poly.entity_id
_entity_poly.type
_entity_poly.pdbx_seq_one_letter_code
_entity_poly.pdbx_strand_id
1 'polypeptide(L)'
;MSNTATEVISDALTSTSPSADDILDALGNAGYHVIRPEDGPAWIPVTPRSLAKAQRIAALINDGKTLQQIAAETRMSLRQVERYSAAARDMGLIERRR
;
A
#
# COMPACT_ATOMS: atom_id res chain seq x y z
N MET A 1 12.76 -3.43 -30.60
CA MET A 1 13.04 -4.15 -29.36
C MET A 1 11.69 -4.44 -28.73
N SER A 2 11.32 -5.71 -28.56
CA SER A 2 10.06 -6.05 -27.90
C SER A 2 10.30 -5.93 -26.40
N ASN A 3 10.02 -4.76 -25.84
CA ASN A 3 10.13 -4.56 -24.40
C ASN A 3 8.93 -5.27 -23.76
N THR A 4 9.19 -6.41 -23.14
CA THR A 4 8.18 -7.09 -22.32
C THR A 4 7.86 -6.23 -21.09
N ALA A 5 6.66 -6.38 -20.52
CA ALA A 5 6.26 -5.65 -19.32
C ALA A 5 7.27 -5.86 -18.18
N THR A 6 7.85 -7.06 -18.07
CA THR A 6 8.88 -7.39 -17.10
C THR A 6 10.15 -6.56 -17.27
N GLU A 7 10.63 -6.39 -18.51
CA GLU A 7 11.82 -5.57 -18.80
C GLU A 7 11.56 -4.10 -18.47
N VAL A 8 10.39 -3.58 -18.87
CA VAL A 8 9.99 -2.19 -18.56
C VAL A 8 9.94 -1.94 -17.05
N ILE A 9 9.35 -2.86 -16.29
CA ILE A 9 9.31 -2.77 -14.82
C ILE A 9 10.71 -2.88 -14.22
N SER A 10 11.54 -3.80 -14.71
CA SER A 10 12.89 -4.00 -14.20
C SER A 10 13.76 -2.77 -14.39
N ASP A 11 13.66 -2.12 -15.56
CA ASP A 11 14.35 -0.86 -15.85
C ASP A 11 13.88 0.27 -14.93
N ALA A 12 12.56 0.43 -14.75
CA ALA A 12 11.99 1.46 -13.86
C ALA A 12 12.46 1.30 -12.39
N LEU A 13 12.61 0.04 -11.94
CA LEU A 13 13.10 -0.28 -10.60
C LEU A 13 14.59 0.02 -10.38
N THR A 14 15.38 0.21 -11.45
CA THR A 14 16.81 0.54 -11.32
C THR A 14 17.08 2.00 -10.94
N SER A 15 16.05 2.86 -10.93
CA SER A 15 16.19 4.25 -10.51
C SER A 15 16.59 4.36 -9.03
N THR A 16 17.19 5.48 -8.63
CA THR A 16 17.70 5.67 -7.27
C THR A 16 16.61 5.67 -6.19
N SER A 17 15.35 5.89 -6.58
CA SER A 17 14.18 5.85 -5.69
C SER A 17 12.91 5.57 -6.50
N PRO A 18 12.67 4.32 -6.92
CA PRO A 18 11.54 3.99 -7.78
C PRO A 18 10.22 4.19 -7.04
N SER A 19 9.34 5.02 -7.58
CA SER A 19 7.97 5.13 -7.12
C SER A 19 7.04 4.21 -7.93
N ALA A 20 5.86 3.93 -7.39
CA ALA A 20 4.83 3.21 -8.14
C ALA A 20 4.42 3.98 -9.40
N ASP A 21 4.35 5.32 -9.33
CA ASP A 21 4.02 6.16 -10.48
C ASP A 21 5.07 6.05 -11.59
N ASP A 22 6.36 6.02 -11.26
CA ASP A 22 7.44 5.85 -12.26
C ASP A 22 7.30 4.54 -13.04
N ILE A 23 6.91 3.46 -12.35
CA ILE A 23 6.69 2.14 -12.98
C ILE A 23 5.45 2.18 -13.89
N LEU A 24 4.37 2.81 -13.43
CA LEU A 24 3.13 2.94 -14.21
C LEU A 24 3.33 3.82 -15.44
N ASP A 25 4.09 4.90 -15.32
CA ASP A 25 4.44 5.79 -16.44
C ASP A 25 5.34 5.07 -17.44
N ALA A 26 6.33 4.30 -16.98
CA ALA A 26 7.18 3.49 -17.86
C ALA A 26 6.36 2.47 -18.67
N LEU A 27 5.41 1.78 -18.03
CA LEU A 27 4.50 0.85 -18.70
C LEU A 27 3.60 1.55 -19.73
N GLY A 28 3.04 2.71 -19.38
CA GLY A 28 2.24 3.53 -20.30
C GLY A 28 3.05 3.98 -21.52
N ASN A 29 4.27 4.48 -21.31
CA ASN A 29 5.18 4.90 -22.36
C ASN A 29 5.62 3.75 -23.28
N ALA A 30 5.68 2.52 -22.75
CA ALA A 30 5.93 1.31 -23.53
C ALA A 30 4.70 0.80 -24.31
N GLY A 31 3.55 1.46 -24.19
CA GLY A 31 2.33 1.12 -24.92
C GLY A 31 1.39 0.15 -24.21
N TYR A 32 1.63 -0.15 -22.92
CA TYR A 32 0.70 -0.95 -22.12
C TYR A 32 -0.49 -0.11 -21.66
N HIS A 33 -1.68 -0.72 -21.65
CA HIS A 33 -2.87 -0.10 -21.10
C HIS A 33 -2.84 -0.14 -19.57
N VAL A 34 -2.62 1.02 -18.94
CA VAL A 34 -2.56 1.17 -17.49
C VAL A 34 -3.91 1.67 -16.97
N ILE A 35 -4.60 0.84 -16.18
CA ILE A 35 -5.85 1.22 -15.53
C ILE A 35 -5.52 1.76 -14.15
N ARG A 36 -5.68 3.07 -13.95
CA ARG A 36 -5.62 3.70 -12.63
C ARG A 36 -7.05 3.76 -12.07
N PRO A 37 -7.34 3.13 -10.92
CA PRO A 37 -8.66 3.23 -10.32
C PRO A 37 -8.94 4.67 -9.87
N GLU A 38 -10.14 5.18 -10.19
CA GLU A 38 -10.59 6.53 -9.81
C GLU A 38 -10.75 6.67 -8.29
N ASP A 39 -11.17 5.60 -7.62
CA ASP A 39 -11.50 5.56 -6.19
C ASP A 39 -10.31 5.14 -5.29
N GLY A 40 -9.08 5.22 -5.82
CA GLY A 40 -7.87 4.81 -5.13
C GLY A 40 -7.60 3.30 -5.20
N PRO A 41 -6.53 2.82 -4.55
CA PRO A 41 -6.08 1.45 -4.70
C PRO A 41 -7.15 0.41 -4.31
N ALA A 42 -7.37 -0.59 -5.16
CA ALA A 42 -8.36 -1.66 -4.94
C ALA A 42 -8.17 -2.48 -3.65
N TRP A 43 -7.00 -2.35 -3.01
CA TRP A 43 -6.69 -3.00 -1.73
C TRP A 43 -7.15 -2.19 -0.50
N ILE A 44 -7.61 -0.94 -0.68
CA ILE A 44 -8.14 -0.10 0.39
C ILE A 44 -9.49 -0.65 0.89
N PRO A 45 -9.69 -0.75 2.22
CA PRO A 45 -10.95 -1.21 2.78
C PRO A 45 -12.07 -0.17 2.59
N VAL A 46 -13.11 -0.52 1.84
CA VAL A 46 -14.26 0.38 1.57
C VAL A 46 -15.51 0.09 2.42
N THR A 47 -15.61 -1.09 3.03
CA THR A 47 -16.78 -1.43 3.87
C THR A 47 -16.65 -0.83 5.28
N PRO A 48 -17.74 -0.47 5.96
CA PRO A 48 -17.68 0.06 7.34
C PRO A 48 -16.90 -0.84 8.30
N ARG A 49 -17.08 -2.17 8.19
CA ARG A 49 -16.36 -3.13 9.02
C ARG A 49 -14.86 -3.14 8.77
N SER A 50 -14.45 -3.02 7.51
CA SER A 50 -13.03 -3.01 7.15
C SER A 50 -12.36 -1.68 7.46
N LEU A 51 -13.10 -0.57 7.35
CA LEU A 51 -12.67 0.76 7.78
C LEU A 51 -12.42 0.80 9.30
N ALA A 52 -13.33 0.24 10.10
CA ALA A 52 -13.16 0.15 11.55
C ALA A 52 -11.90 -0.64 11.94
N LYS A 53 -11.49 -1.63 11.14
CA LYS A 53 -10.23 -2.35 11.36
C LYS A 53 -9.02 -1.46 11.08
N ALA A 54 -9.01 -0.72 9.97
CA ALA A 54 -7.93 0.21 9.66
C ALA A 54 -7.77 1.29 10.76
N GLN A 55 -8.88 1.87 11.23
CA GLN A 55 -8.89 2.83 12.34
C GLN A 55 -8.35 2.23 13.64
N ARG A 56 -8.78 1.01 13.98
CA ARG A 56 -8.28 0.31 15.17
C ARG A 56 -6.78 0.05 15.09
N ILE A 57 -6.28 -0.38 13.93
CA ILE A 57 -4.83 -0.59 13.74
C ILE A 57 -4.07 0.74 13.83
N ALA A 58 -4.59 1.81 13.22
CA ALA A 58 -3.99 3.14 13.31
C ALA A 58 -3.85 3.62 14.76
N ALA A 59 -4.90 3.48 15.57
CA ALA A 59 -4.88 3.84 16.99
C ALA A 59 -3.77 3.08 17.75
N LEU A 60 -3.67 1.76 17.56
CA LEU A 60 -2.64 0.95 18.22
C LEU A 60 -1.21 1.31 17.77
N ILE A 61 -1.03 1.70 16.50
CA ILE A 61 0.27 2.19 16.00
C ILE A 61 0.62 3.54 16.63
N ASN A 62 -0.35 4.45 16.73
CA ASN A 62 -0.16 5.77 17.36
C ASN A 62 0.14 5.63 18.86
N ASP A 63 -0.42 4.63 19.54
CA ASP A 63 -0.06 4.23 20.91
C ASP A 63 1.36 3.64 21.02
N GLY A 64 2.07 3.50 19.91
CA GLY A 64 3.45 3.02 19.85
C GLY A 64 3.60 1.51 19.78
N LYS A 65 2.53 0.75 19.49
CA LYS A 65 2.62 -0.70 19.35
C LYS A 65 3.23 -1.12 18.02
N THR A 66 4.04 -2.17 18.07
CA THR A 66 4.59 -2.84 16.89
C THR A 66 3.53 -3.68 16.18
N LEU A 67 3.72 -3.98 14.89
CA LEU A 67 2.77 -4.80 14.12
C LEU A 67 2.60 -6.20 14.73
N GLN A 68 3.64 -6.77 15.32
CA GLN A 68 3.60 -8.07 16.01
C GLN A 68 2.71 -8.02 17.26
N GLN A 69 2.84 -6.97 18.07
CA GLN A 69 1.98 -6.76 19.24
C GLN A 69 0.51 -6.59 18.84
N ILE A 70 0.27 -5.83 17.77
CA ILE A 70 -1.07 -5.63 17.21
C ILE A 70 -1.66 -6.94 16.71
N ALA A 71 -0.88 -7.78 16.02
CA ALA A 71 -1.33 -9.08 15.55
C ALA A 71 -1.76 -9.98 16.72
N ALA A 72 -0.95 -10.04 17.78
CA ALA A 72 -1.26 -10.80 18.99
C ALA A 72 -2.55 -10.29 19.68
N GLU A 73 -2.70 -8.97 19.84
CA GLU A 73 -3.84 -8.37 20.53
C GLU A 73 -5.15 -8.46 19.74
N THR A 74 -5.09 -8.26 18.43
CA THR A 74 -6.27 -8.27 17.56
C THR A 74 -6.65 -9.67 17.09
N ARG A 75 -5.81 -10.68 17.38
CA ARG A 75 -5.92 -12.05 16.86
C ARG A 75 -5.98 -12.11 15.33
N MET A 76 -5.38 -11.12 14.66
CA MET A 76 -5.23 -11.08 13.22
C MET A 76 -3.88 -11.67 12.83
N SER A 77 -3.75 -12.21 11.61
CA SER A 77 -2.43 -12.59 11.10
C SER A 77 -1.58 -11.35 10.86
N LEU A 78 -0.26 -11.49 10.93
CA LEU A 78 0.67 -10.38 10.65
C LEU A 78 0.41 -9.76 9.27
N ARG A 79 0.15 -10.59 8.25
CA ARG A 79 -0.22 -10.14 6.90
C ARG A 79 -1.49 -9.29 6.87
N GLN A 80 -2.49 -9.62 7.69
CA GLN A 80 -3.70 -8.79 7.80
C GLN A 80 -3.38 -7.45 8.46
N VAL A 81 -2.57 -7.47 9.51
CA VAL A 81 -2.13 -6.24 10.20
C VAL A 81 -1.33 -5.34 9.26
N GLU A 82 -0.42 -5.89 8.47
CA GLU A 82 0.33 -5.16 7.43
C GLU A 82 -0.59 -4.53 6.39
N ARG A 83 -1.59 -5.27 5.90
CA ARG A 83 -2.57 -4.72 4.95
C ARG A 83 -3.35 -3.54 5.54
N TYR A 84 -3.87 -3.69 6.76
CA TYR A 84 -4.63 -2.62 7.40
C TYR A 84 -3.75 -1.45 7.86
N SER A 85 -2.48 -1.68 8.18
CA SER A 85 -1.53 -0.60 8.49
C SER A 85 -1.13 0.19 7.25
N ALA A 86 -0.95 -0.49 6.10
CA ALA A 86 -0.77 0.18 4.81
C ALA A 86 -1.98 1.04 4.46
N ALA A 87 -3.19 0.52 4.65
CA ALA A 87 -4.43 1.28 4.43
C ALA A 87 -4.53 2.47 5.36
N ALA A 88 -4.25 2.29 6.66
CA ALA A 88 -4.26 3.38 7.62
C ALA A 88 -3.23 4.48 7.27
N ARG A 89 -2.06 4.12 6.72
CA ARG A 89 -1.05 5.08 6.27
C ARG A 89 -1.53 5.89 5.06
N ASP A 90 -2.09 5.20 4.07
CA ASP A 90 -2.63 5.81 2.86
C ASP A 90 -3.77 6.79 3.18
N MET A 91 -4.66 6.38 4.08
CA MET A 91 -5.77 7.20 4.59
C MET A 91 -5.33 8.33 5.55
N GLY A 92 -4.04 8.47 5.86
CA GLY A 92 -3.54 9.52 6.77
C GLY A 92 -3.93 9.34 8.24
N LEU A 93 -4.28 8.13 8.68
CA LEU A 93 -4.72 7.85 10.05
C LEU A 93 -3.57 7.66 11.06
N ILE A 94 -2.34 7.46 10.57
CA ILE A 94 -1.15 7.25 11.40
C ILE A 94 -0.40 8.58 11.52
N GLU A 95 -0.22 9.04 12.75
CA GLU A 95 0.53 10.26 13.03
C GLU A 95 2.03 10.02 12.82
N ARG A 96 2.68 10.84 11.99
CA ARG A 96 4.15 10.85 11.93
C ARG A 96 4.66 11.38 13.26
N ARG A 97 5.32 10.54 14.06
CA ARG A 97 6.13 11.03 15.20
C ARG A 97 7.11 12.07 14.65
N ARG A 98 6.91 13.32 15.06
CA ARG A 98 7.89 14.41 14.88
C ARG A 98 9.04 14.23 15.86
#